data_AF-X0XM18-F1
#
_entry.id   AF-X0XM18-F1
#
_cell.length_a   1.000
_cell.length_b   1.000
_cell.length_c   1.000
_cell.angle_alpha   90.00
_cell.angle_beta   90.00
_cell.angle_gamma   90.00
#
_symmetry.space_group_name_H-M   'P 1'
#
loop_
_entity.id
_entity.type
_entity.pdbx_description
1 polymer ?
#
loop_
_entity_poly.entity_id
_entity_poly.type
_entity_poly.pdbx_seq_one_letter_code
_entity_poly.pdbx_strand_id
1 'polypeptide(L)'
;MSEGQITKENRITDKKMTLTDLREMVEQYKKYLLNIDEFSKDILKILILRDEIEMLSARLRRRTDLSVEKSRLDSLDQIIKDKAKPIFRSLTSSIAPLPYREERKIPRSHWWWYLDELIRKRRSLRIRRLAVRGGIAVGILAAAYIVMVKVFPKPQPATIYQEEGSKLYGEGRIDDAIQAYEKALKLNSEDGYTYLMLGILYQDKKAVEKAAYYFKKG
;
A
#
# COMPACT_ATOMS: atom_id res chain seq x y z
N MET A 1 61.96 -4.77 -32.26
CA MET A 1 60.84 -3.94 -31.76
C MET A 1 60.29 -4.59 -30.50
N SER A 2 59.90 -3.77 -29.51
CA SER A 2 59.05 -4.10 -28.34
C SER A 2 59.62 -4.76 -27.07
N GLU A 3 60.72 -4.25 -26.51
CA GLU A 3 60.94 -4.31 -25.04
C GLU A 3 60.62 -2.97 -24.33
N GLY A 4 60.39 -1.89 -25.10
CA GLY A 4 60.17 -0.53 -24.58
C GLY A 4 58.72 -0.16 -24.26
N GLN A 5 57.74 -1.06 -24.39
CA GLN A 5 56.33 -0.76 -24.12
C GLN A 5 55.77 -1.39 -22.83
N ILE A 6 56.38 -2.46 -22.32
CA ILE A 6 55.90 -3.17 -21.11
C ILE A 6 56.28 -2.42 -19.81
N THR A 7 57.22 -1.48 -19.86
CA THR A 7 57.69 -0.73 -18.69
C THR A 7 56.88 0.52 -18.36
N LYS A 8 55.92 0.93 -19.20
CA LYS A 8 55.08 2.11 -18.92
C LYS A 8 53.76 1.80 -18.22
N GLU A 9 53.22 0.58 -18.37
CA GLU A 9 51.93 0.21 -17.75
C GLU A 9 52.04 -0.21 -16.28
N ASN A 10 53.23 -0.57 -15.79
CA ASN A 10 53.45 -0.99 -14.41
C ASN A 10 54.01 0.11 -13.47
N ARG A 11 53.95 1.39 -13.86
CA ARG A 11 54.38 2.52 -13.01
C ARG A 11 53.24 3.25 -12.27
N ILE A 12 51.99 2.83 -12.42
CA ILE A 12 50.83 3.49 -11.78
C ILE A 12 50.45 2.84 -10.44
N THR A 13 50.98 1.65 -10.13
CA THR A 13 50.56 0.83 -8.98
C THR A 13 51.39 0.96 -7.70
N ASP A 14 52.22 1.99 -7.55
CA ASP A 14 52.93 2.26 -6.27
C ASP A 14 53.03 3.76 -5.90
N LYS A 15 52.06 4.57 -6.32
CA LYS A 15 51.91 5.92 -5.75
C LYS A 15 51.25 5.76 -4.37
N LYS A 16 51.98 5.99 -3.27
CA LYS A 16 51.40 6.10 -1.92
C LYS A 16 50.30 7.18 -1.95
N MET A 17 49.04 6.79 -2.09
CA MET A 17 47.91 7.71 -1.99
C MET A 17 47.90 8.33 -0.59
N THR A 18 47.84 9.65 -0.57
CA THR A 18 47.97 10.51 0.60
C THR A 18 46.62 11.12 1.00
N LEU A 19 46.59 11.80 2.15
CA LEU A 19 45.42 12.59 2.58
C LEU A 19 45.01 13.64 1.54
N THR A 20 45.97 14.18 0.79
CA THR A 20 45.71 15.14 -0.30
C THR A 20 44.93 14.48 -1.43
N ASP A 21 45.31 13.26 -1.82
CA ASP A 21 44.59 12.51 -2.86
C ASP A 21 43.15 12.21 -2.39
N LEU A 22 42.95 11.86 -1.10
CA LEU A 22 41.61 11.67 -0.54
C LEU A 22 40.76 12.95 -0.63
N ARG A 23 41.33 14.10 -0.28
CA ARG A 23 40.62 15.39 -0.35
C ARG A 23 40.22 15.74 -1.78
N GLU A 24 41.12 15.49 -2.74
CA GLU A 24 40.83 15.71 -4.14
C GLU A 24 39.68 14.82 -4.62
N MET A 25 39.67 13.54 -4.25
CA MET A 25 38.57 12.62 -4.57
C MET A 25 37.24 13.07 -3.95
N VAL A 26 37.25 13.56 -2.71
CA VAL A 26 36.04 14.09 -2.04
C VAL A 26 35.49 15.33 -2.77
N GLU A 27 36.35 16.23 -3.23
CA GLU A 27 35.92 17.39 -4.03
C GLU A 27 35.41 17.00 -5.41
N GLN A 28 36.04 16.02 -6.07
CA GLN A 28 35.53 15.45 -7.32
C GLN A 28 34.15 14.80 -7.12
N TYR A 29 33.98 14.04 -6.04
CA TYR A 29 32.72 13.42 -5.66
C TYR A 29 31.63 14.48 -5.44
N LYS A 30 31.94 15.55 -4.71
CA LYS A 30 31.04 16.70 -4.54
C LYS A 30 30.65 17.32 -5.89
N LYS A 31 31.62 17.55 -6.78
CA LYS A 31 31.35 18.11 -8.12
C LYS A 31 30.39 17.25 -8.93
N TYR A 32 30.58 15.93 -8.91
CA TYR A 32 29.66 15.02 -9.60
C TYR A 32 28.27 14.99 -8.98
N LEU A 33 28.17 15.08 -7.65
CA LEU A 33 26.88 15.13 -6.96
C LEU A 33 26.09 16.42 -7.18
N LEU A 34 26.78 17.55 -7.29
CA LEU A 34 26.13 18.83 -7.57
C LEU A 34 25.62 18.91 -9.02
N ASN A 35 26.30 18.25 -9.96
CA ASN A 35 25.91 18.20 -11.37
C ASN A 35 25.04 16.98 -11.71
N ILE A 36 24.37 16.38 -10.72
CA ILE A 36 23.59 15.15 -10.91
C ILE A 36 22.26 15.38 -11.65
N ASP A 37 22.12 16.50 -12.36
CA ASP A 37 20.86 16.93 -12.95
C ASP A 37 20.30 15.85 -13.91
N GLU A 38 19.11 15.45 -13.48
CA GLU A 38 18.21 14.35 -13.83
C GLU A 38 18.71 12.95 -14.23
N PHE A 39 19.67 12.71 -15.13
CA PHE A 39 20.01 11.33 -15.54
C PHE A 39 21.44 11.20 -16.08
N SER A 40 22.42 11.71 -15.32
CA SER A 40 23.81 11.65 -15.77
C SER A 40 24.26 10.21 -16.05
N LYS A 41 24.89 9.99 -17.21
CA LYS A 41 25.62 8.76 -17.55
C LYS A 41 26.75 8.43 -16.55
N ASP A 42 27.01 9.36 -15.63
CA ASP A 42 28.08 9.32 -14.65
C ASP A 42 27.65 8.81 -13.26
N ILE A 43 26.39 8.37 -13.05
CA ILE A 43 25.96 7.74 -11.78
C ILE A 43 26.87 6.57 -11.41
N LEU A 44 27.28 5.77 -12.41
CA LEU A 44 28.23 4.69 -12.18
C LEU A 44 29.56 5.21 -11.65
N LYS A 45 30.10 6.29 -12.23
CA LYS A 45 31.35 6.92 -11.79
C LYS A 45 31.24 7.47 -10.37
N ILE A 46 30.09 8.04 -10.01
CA ILE A 46 29.81 8.53 -8.66
C ILE A 46 29.90 7.38 -7.65
N LEU A 47 29.28 6.23 -7.95
CA LEU A 47 29.29 5.08 -7.05
C LEU A 47 30.68 4.43 -6.95
N ILE A 48 31.39 4.29 -8.08
CA ILE A 48 32.76 3.79 -8.09
C ILE A 48 33.69 4.72 -7.29
N LEU A 49 33.62 6.03 -7.55
CA LEU A 49 34.44 7.01 -6.83
C LEU A 49 34.15 6.97 -5.32
N ARG A 50 32.89 6.79 -4.92
CA ARG A 50 32.54 6.67 -3.49
C ARG A 50 33.14 5.42 -2.85
N ASP A 51 33.17 4.30 -3.57
CA ASP A 51 33.80 3.05 -3.12
C ASP A 51 35.32 3.23 -2.98
N GLU A 52 35.97 3.90 -3.94
CA GLU A 52 37.41 4.20 -3.87
C GLU A 52 37.75 5.12 -2.69
N ILE A 53 36.93 6.14 -2.42
CA ILE A 53 37.04 7.01 -1.24
C ILE A 53 36.90 6.20 0.06
N GLU A 54 35.96 5.25 0.12
CA GLU A 54 35.78 4.40 1.30
C GLU A 54 37.01 3.53 1.55
N MET A 55 37.53 2.90 0.48
CA MET A 55 38.73 2.08 0.57
C MET A 55 39.96 2.88 0.99
N LEU A 56 40.15 4.07 0.43
CA LEU A 56 41.28 4.94 0.77
C LEU A 56 41.16 5.47 2.20
N SER A 57 39.97 5.91 2.61
CA SER A 57 39.72 6.38 3.97
C SER A 57 39.95 5.26 5.00
N ALA A 58 39.54 4.02 4.71
CA ALA A 58 39.80 2.87 5.57
C ALA A 58 41.30 2.57 5.73
N ARG A 59 42.10 2.73 4.67
CA ARG A 59 43.57 2.58 4.72
C ARG A 59 44.23 3.70 5.54
N LEU A 60 43.80 4.96 5.33
CA LEU A 60 44.37 6.14 5.97
C LEU A 60 43.97 6.28 7.44
N ARG A 61 42.79 5.80 7.83
CA ARG A 61 42.29 5.86 9.22
C ARG A 61 43.22 5.21 10.25
N ARG A 62 44.09 4.29 9.81
CA ARG A 62 45.11 3.66 10.68
C ARG A 62 46.26 4.59 11.04
N ARG A 63 46.43 5.71 10.33
CA ARG A 63 47.62 6.57 10.39
C ARG A 63 47.32 8.06 10.59
N THR A 64 46.10 8.50 10.29
CA THR A 64 45.69 9.91 10.34
C THR A 64 44.26 10.05 10.86
N ASP A 65 43.99 11.12 11.60
CA ASP A 65 42.61 11.53 11.90
C ASP A 65 41.92 12.04 10.63
N LEU A 66 40.72 11.53 10.37
CA LEU A 66 39.90 11.83 9.18
C LEU A 66 38.55 12.41 9.56
N SER A 67 38.40 12.96 10.78
CA SER A 67 37.12 13.45 11.29
C SER A 67 36.49 14.54 10.40
N VAL A 68 37.30 15.44 9.85
CA VAL A 68 36.85 16.53 8.96
C VAL A 68 36.36 15.96 7.63
N GLU A 69 37.15 15.10 7.00
CA GLU A 69 36.83 14.46 5.73
C GLU A 69 35.60 13.56 5.86
N LYS A 70 35.46 12.87 7.00
CA LYS A 70 34.27 12.08 7.32
C LYS A 70 33.02 12.95 7.42
N SER A 71 33.07 14.09 8.13
CA SER A 71 31.92 14.99 8.22
C SER A 71 31.51 15.57 6.86
N ARG A 72 32.49 15.90 6.00
CA ARG A 72 32.22 16.34 4.62
C ARG A 72 31.56 15.22 3.82
N LEU A 73 32.07 14.00 3.92
CA LEU A 73 31.51 12.83 3.26
C LEU A 73 30.09 12.53 3.73
N ASP A 74 29.81 12.60 5.04
CA ASP A 74 28.48 12.36 5.59
C ASP A 74 27.44 13.34 5.00
N SER A 75 27.84 14.61 4.81
CA SER A 75 27.01 15.64 4.19
C SER A 75 26.72 15.35 2.71
N LEU A 76 27.73 14.90 1.97
CA LEU A 76 27.58 14.52 0.55
C LEU A 76 26.74 13.24 0.39
N ASP A 77 26.98 12.27 1.25
CA ASP A 77 26.25 11.01 1.31
C ASP A 77 24.75 11.25 1.59
N GLN A 78 24.41 12.31 2.34
CA GLN A 78 23.01 12.70 2.55
C GLN A 78 22.29 13.07 1.25
N ILE A 79 22.98 13.71 0.30
CA ILE A 79 22.42 14.07 -1.02
C ILE A 79 22.04 12.80 -1.79
N ILE A 80 22.92 11.79 -1.80
CA ILE A 80 22.61 10.50 -2.43
C ILE A 80 21.44 9.82 -1.71
N LYS A 81 21.43 9.82 -0.36
CA LYS A 81 20.31 9.23 0.40
C LYS A 81 18.99 9.86 -0.01
N ASP A 82 18.91 11.18 -0.09
CA ASP A 82 17.67 11.87 -0.43
C ASP A 82 17.21 11.56 -1.84
N LYS A 83 18.14 11.53 -2.80
CA LYS A 83 17.89 11.19 -4.21
C LYS A 83 18.03 9.69 -4.55
N ALA A 84 18.01 8.79 -3.56
CA ALA A 84 18.30 7.37 -3.78
C ALA A 84 17.37 6.68 -4.81
N LYS A 85 16.06 7.00 -4.79
CA LYS A 85 15.07 6.40 -5.70
C LYS A 85 15.26 6.81 -7.18
N PRO A 86 15.38 8.11 -7.53
CA PRO A 86 15.67 8.50 -8.91
C PRO A 86 17.04 7.99 -9.38
N ILE A 87 18.07 8.06 -8.54
CA ILE A 87 19.42 7.54 -8.85
C ILE A 87 19.37 6.05 -9.17
N PHE A 88 18.71 5.25 -8.33
CA PHE A 88 18.60 3.81 -8.57
C PHE A 88 17.82 3.48 -9.84
N ARG A 89 16.74 4.22 -10.13
CA ARG A 89 15.98 4.05 -11.39
C ARG A 89 16.84 4.34 -12.61
N SER A 90 17.60 5.42 -12.58
CA SER A 90 18.53 5.77 -13.65
C SER A 90 19.62 4.72 -13.81
N LEU A 91 20.22 4.27 -12.71
CA LEU A 91 21.21 3.19 -12.70
C LEU A 91 20.65 1.92 -13.34
N THR A 92 19.46 1.46 -12.92
CA THR A 92 18.81 0.26 -13.50
C THR A 92 18.44 0.42 -14.97
N SER A 93 18.23 1.65 -15.44
CA SER A 93 17.95 1.91 -16.86
C SER A 93 19.22 1.85 -17.72
N SER A 94 20.39 2.11 -17.14
CA SER A 94 21.67 2.07 -17.85
C SER A 94 22.39 0.72 -17.71
N ILE A 95 22.29 0.06 -16.55
CA ILE A 95 23.04 -1.16 -16.22
C ILE A 95 22.18 -2.07 -15.34
N ALA A 96 22.29 -3.39 -15.53
CA ALA A 96 21.76 -4.37 -14.60
C ALA A 96 22.65 -4.44 -13.33
N PRO A 97 22.20 -3.96 -12.14
CA PRO A 97 23.11 -3.81 -11.01
C PRO A 97 23.57 -5.14 -10.40
N LEU A 98 22.76 -6.19 -10.47
CA LEU A 98 23.08 -7.50 -9.89
C LEU A 98 24.21 -8.20 -10.66
N PRO A 99 24.12 -8.41 -12.00
CA PRO A 99 25.23 -8.97 -12.77
C PRO A 99 26.53 -8.17 -12.61
N TYR A 100 26.44 -6.84 -12.62
CA TYR A 100 27.59 -5.95 -12.47
C TYR A 100 28.33 -6.16 -11.13
N ARG A 101 27.58 -6.36 -10.04
CA ARG A 101 28.16 -6.59 -8.70
C ARG A 101 28.81 -7.96 -8.58
N GLU A 102 28.22 -8.97 -9.21
CA GLU A 102 28.74 -10.35 -9.19
C GLU A 102 30.02 -10.45 -10.01
N GLU A 103 30.05 -9.86 -11.20
CA GLU A 103 31.23 -9.81 -12.07
C GLU A 103 32.41 -9.11 -11.37
N ARG A 104 32.16 -7.99 -10.69
CA ARG A 104 33.19 -7.23 -9.97
C ARG A 104 33.43 -7.68 -8.54
N LYS A 105 32.72 -8.71 -8.06
CA LYS A 105 32.81 -9.22 -6.68
C LYS A 105 32.72 -8.12 -5.62
N ILE A 106 31.81 -7.15 -5.78
CA ILE A 106 31.70 -5.99 -4.90
C ILE A 106 31.28 -6.42 -3.49
N PRO A 107 32.08 -6.16 -2.43
CA PRO A 107 31.75 -6.58 -1.06
C PRO A 107 30.46 -5.95 -0.53
N ARG A 108 29.73 -6.69 0.33
CA ARG A 108 28.46 -6.24 0.93
C ARG A 108 28.54 -4.98 1.80
N SER A 109 29.75 -4.59 2.22
CA SER A 109 30.00 -3.38 2.98
C SER A 109 29.96 -2.09 2.13
N HIS A 110 29.88 -2.20 0.80
CA HIS A 110 29.90 -1.05 -0.09
C HIS A 110 28.53 -0.39 -0.27
N TRP A 111 28.56 0.86 -0.70
CA TRP A 111 27.40 1.73 -0.82
C TRP A 111 26.33 1.22 -1.80
N TRP A 112 26.73 0.38 -2.76
CA TRP A 112 25.83 -0.32 -3.69
C TRP A 112 24.72 -1.11 -3.00
N TRP A 113 25.06 -1.81 -1.91
CA TRP A 113 24.10 -2.62 -1.15
C TRP A 113 23.27 -1.78 -0.19
N TYR A 114 23.86 -0.69 0.31
CA TYR A 114 23.19 0.27 1.17
C TYR A 114 22.05 1.01 0.45
N LEU A 115 22.23 1.37 -0.83
CA LEU A 115 21.16 1.97 -1.64
C LEU A 115 19.92 1.08 -1.75
N ASP A 116 20.10 -0.23 -1.97
CA ASP A 116 18.98 -1.17 -2.03
C ASP A 116 18.26 -1.28 -0.69
N GLU A 117 19.02 -1.28 0.41
CA GLU A 117 18.46 -1.32 1.76
C GLU A 117 17.66 -0.04 2.07
N LEU A 118 18.19 1.13 1.72
CA LEU A 118 17.50 2.41 1.87
C LEU A 118 16.18 2.44 1.11
N ILE A 119 16.18 1.97 -0.14
CA ILE A 119 14.99 1.92 -0.98
C ILE A 119 13.98 0.93 -0.39
N ARG A 120 14.43 -0.26 0.04
CA ARG A 120 13.58 -1.26 0.70
C ARG A 120 12.96 -0.73 1.98
N LYS A 121 13.75 -0.08 2.85
CA LYS A 121 13.29 0.50 4.12
C LYS A 121 12.25 1.60 3.89
N ARG A 122 12.49 2.54 2.96
CA ARG A 122 11.52 3.58 2.59
C ARG A 122 10.24 3.01 1.95
N ARG A 123 10.33 1.92 1.21
CA ARG A 123 9.17 1.24 0.62
C ARG A 123 8.32 0.56 1.71
N SER A 124 8.94 -0.18 2.62
CA SER A 124 8.26 -0.88 3.71
C SER A 124 7.47 0.07 4.64
N LEU A 125 8.04 1.22 4.99
CA LEU A 125 7.37 2.23 5.83
C LEU A 125 6.15 2.86 5.15
N ARG A 126 6.18 3.02 3.81
CA ARG A 126 5.02 3.50 3.05
C ARG A 126 3.94 2.43 2.97
N ILE A 127 4.31 1.19 2.66
CA ILE A 127 3.37 0.07 2.58
C ILE A 127 2.69 -0.14 3.94
N ARG A 128 3.44 -0.12 5.05
CA ARG A 128 2.86 -0.23 6.40
C ARG A 128 1.85 0.88 6.70
N ARG A 129 2.17 2.14 6.36
CA ARG A 129 1.25 3.27 6.54
C ARG A 129 -0.03 3.12 5.71
N LEU A 130 0.10 2.68 4.46
CA LEU A 130 -1.04 2.44 3.59
C LEU A 130 -1.91 1.27 4.11
N ALA A 131 -1.29 0.20 4.59
CA ALA A 131 -2.00 -0.93 5.18
C ALA A 131 -2.81 -0.53 6.42
N VAL A 132 -2.23 0.28 7.32
CA VAL A 132 -2.95 0.80 8.50
C VAL A 132 -4.13 1.67 8.08
N ARG A 133 -3.93 2.60 7.13
CA ARG A 133 -5.01 3.45 6.61
C ARG A 133 -6.12 2.63 5.93
N GLY A 134 -5.76 1.62 5.14
CA GLY A 134 -6.70 0.70 4.51
C GLY A 134 -7.49 -0.10 5.54
N GLY A 135 -6.83 -0.62 6.58
CA GLY A 135 -7.49 -1.33 7.68
C GLY A 135 -8.51 -0.46 8.42
N ILE A 136 -8.17 0.80 8.70
CA ILE A 136 -9.12 1.76 9.31
C ILE A 136 -10.33 1.99 8.40
N ALA A 137 -10.11 2.21 7.10
CA ALA A 137 -11.20 2.42 6.14
C ALA A 137 -12.13 1.19 6.05
N VAL A 138 -11.57 -0.02 5.99
CA VAL A 138 -12.34 -1.27 6.01
C VAL A 138 -13.13 -1.41 7.31
N GLY A 139 -12.53 -1.07 8.45
CA GLY A 139 -13.21 -1.07 9.75
C GLY A 139 -14.40 -0.11 9.80
N ILE A 140 -14.25 1.11 9.26
CA ILE A 140 -15.34 2.09 9.15
C ILE A 140 -16.45 1.57 8.26
N LEU A 141 -16.13 1.00 7.10
CA LEU A 141 -17.12 0.43 6.18
C LEU A 141 -17.86 -0.76 6.80
N ALA A 142 -17.15 -1.63 7.51
CA ALA A 142 -17.75 -2.76 8.23
C ALA A 142 -18.68 -2.26 9.35
N ALA A 143 -18.26 -1.27 10.13
CA ALA A 143 -19.09 -0.66 11.16
C ALA A 143 -20.35 0.01 10.56
N ALA A 144 -20.20 0.75 9.46
CA ALA A 144 -21.31 1.37 8.74
C ALA A 144 -22.30 0.31 8.22
N TYR A 145 -21.80 -0.80 7.67
CA TYR A 145 -22.63 -1.92 7.22
C TYR A 145 -23.39 -2.56 8.39
N ILE A 146 -22.73 -2.81 9.52
CA ILE A 146 -23.38 -3.36 10.72
C ILE A 146 -24.47 -2.41 11.22
N VAL A 147 -24.20 -1.11 11.28
CA VAL A 147 -25.19 -0.10 11.67
C VAL A 147 -26.36 -0.10 10.69
N MET A 148 -26.10 -0.12 9.38
CA MET A 148 -27.14 -0.16 8.35
C MET A 148 -28.07 -1.36 8.54
N VAL A 149 -27.52 -2.55 8.80
CA VAL A 149 -28.32 -3.77 8.96
C VAL A 149 -29.05 -3.83 10.32
N LYS A 150 -28.41 -3.38 11.41
CA LYS A 150 -29.00 -3.47 12.76
C LYS A 150 -29.96 -2.34 13.10
N VAL A 151 -29.67 -1.11 12.67
CA VAL A 151 -30.49 0.08 12.99
C VAL A 151 -31.64 0.24 12.00
N PHE A 152 -31.43 -0.15 10.74
CA PHE A 152 -32.46 -0.10 9.70
C PHE A 152 -32.78 -1.52 9.20
N PRO A 153 -33.39 -2.38 10.03
CA PRO A 153 -33.85 -3.68 9.55
C PRO A 153 -34.86 -3.45 8.42
N LYS A 154 -34.68 -4.16 7.31
CA LYS A 154 -35.68 -4.12 6.23
C LYS A 154 -37.03 -4.58 6.80
N PRO A 155 -38.16 -3.93 6.42
CA PRO A 155 -39.48 -4.40 6.82
C PRO A 155 -39.65 -5.86 6.41
N GLN A 156 -40.23 -6.66 7.29
CA GLN A 156 -40.42 -8.08 7.01
C GLN A 156 -41.33 -8.25 5.79
N PRO A 157 -41.10 -9.22 4.90
CA PRO A 157 -41.95 -9.41 3.73
C PRO A 157 -43.44 -9.53 4.06
N ALA A 158 -43.78 -10.18 5.18
CA ALA A 158 -45.15 -10.28 5.66
C ALA A 158 -45.77 -8.91 5.99
N THR A 159 -45.04 -8.03 6.67
CA THR A 159 -45.51 -6.67 7.02
C THR A 159 -45.83 -5.82 5.79
N ILE A 160 -45.10 -5.99 4.69
CA ILE A 160 -45.39 -5.27 3.43
C ILE A 160 -46.76 -5.66 2.88
N TYR A 161 -47.07 -6.97 2.87
CA TYR A 161 -48.38 -7.45 2.40
C TYR A 161 -49.52 -7.11 3.39
N GLN A 162 -49.24 -7.00 4.69
CA GLN A 162 -50.22 -6.51 5.67
C GLN A 162 -50.56 -5.05 5.43
N GLU A 163 -49.57 -4.19 5.19
CA GLU A 163 -49.79 -2.77 4.87
C GLU A 163 -50.58 -2.62 3.57
N GLU A 164 -50.25 -3.41 2.54
CA GLU A 164 -51.00 -3.47 1.29
C GLU A 164 -52.46 -3.90 1.53
N GLY A 165 -52.68 -4.96 2.31
CA GLY A 165 -54.02 -5.43 2.68
C GLY A 165 -54.82 -4.39 3.47
N SER A 166 -54.19 -3.72 4.43
CA SER A 166 -54.80 -2.64 5.19
C SER A 166 -55.21 -1.47 4.31
N LYS A 167 -54.36 -1.10 3.34
CA LYS A 167 -54.66 -0.03 2.38
C LYS A 167 -55.84 -0.41 1.48
N LEU A 168 -55.81 -1.61 0.89
CA LEU A 168 -56.88 -2.12 0.02
C LEU A 168 -58.22 -2.22 0.75
N TYR A 169 -58.20 -2.62 2.03
CA TYR A 169 -59.40 -2.64 2.85
C TYR A 169 -59.96 -1.23 3.11
N GLY A 170 -59.08 -0.25 3.39
CA GLY A 170 -59.48 1.15 3.50
C GLY A 170 -60.06 1.73 2.20
N GLU A 171 -59.66 1.21 1.04
CA GLU A 171 -60.24 1.51 -0.28
C GLU A 171 -61.55 0.76 -0.56
N GLY A 172 -62.02 -0.10 0.36
CA GLY A 172 -63.21 -0.93 0.18
C GLY A 172 -63.00 -2.15 -0.71
N ARG A 173 -61.77 -2.42 -1.15
CA ARG A 173 -61.40 -3.55 -2.02
C ARG A 173 -61.16 -4.82 -1.20
N ILE A 174 -62.23 -5.34 -0.59
CA ILE A 174 -62.18 -6.43 0.38
C ILE A 174 -61.51 -7.70 -0.19
N ASP A 175 -61.82 -8.08 -1.43
CA ASP A 175 -61.26 -9.31 -2.04
C ASP A 175 -59.75 -9.21 -2.32
N ASP A 176 -59.27 -8.02 -2.68
CA ASP A 176 -57.85 -7.77 -2.88
C ASP A 176 -57.11 -7.72 -1.53
N ALA A 177 -57.75 -7.13 -0.50
CA ALA A 177 -57.22 -7.12 0.86
C ALA A 177 -57.04 -8.54 1.40
N ILE A 178 -58.01 -9.43 1.19
CA ILE A 178 -57.91 -10.85 1.57
C ILE A 178 -56.71 -11.50 0.88
N GLN A 179 -56.51 -11.30 -0.42
CA GLN A 179 -55.36 -11.85 -1.13
C GLN A 179 -54.02 -11.35 -0.58
N ALA A 180 -53.94 -10.06 -0.22
CA ALA A 180 -52.74 -9.48 0.37
C ALA A 180 -52.46 -10.09 1.76
N TYR A 181 -53.45 -10.18 2.64
CA TYR A 181 -53.28 -10.81 3.94
C TYR A 181 -53.01 -12.33 3.85
N GLU A 182 -53.58 -13.05 2.88
CA GLU A 182 -53.22 -14.46 2.64
C GLU A 182 -51.77 -14.62 2.17
N LYS A 183 -51.22 -13.67 1.41
CA LYS A 183 -49.78 -13.63 1.08
C LYS A 183 -48.94 -13.33 2.31
N ALA A 184 -49.35 -12.40 3.17
CA ALA A 184 -48.69 -12.14 4.45
C ALA A 184 -48.66 -13.41 5.32
N LEU A 185 -49.77 -14.16 5.37
CA LEU A 185 -49.89 -15.39 6.13
C LEU A 185 -49.01 -16.52 5.58
N LYS A 186 -48.80 -16.59 4.26
CA LYS A 186 -47.85 -17.54 3.66
C LYS A 186 -46.40 -17.25 4.07
N LEU A 187 -46.08 -16.00 4.38
CA LEU A 187 -44.74 -15.56 4.78
C LEU A 187 -44.53 -15.64 6.29
N ASN A 188 -45.60 -15.47 7.07
CA ASN A 188 -45.62 -15.72 8.50
C ASN A 188 -46.93 -16.44 8.89
N SER A 189 -46.87 -17.77 8.98
CA SER A 189 -48.05 -18.63 9.18
C SER A 189 -48.65 -18.60 10.57
N GLU A 190 -47.97 -17.96 11.52
CA GLU A 190 -48.35 -17.84 12.93
C GLU A 190 -48.66 -16.39 13.33
N ASP A 191 -48.79 -15.49 12.36
CA ASP A 191 -49.08 -14.09 12.63
C ASP A 191 -50.54 -13.87 13.04
N GLY A 192 -50.79 -13.75 14.34
CA GLY A 192 -52.12 -13.54 14.91
C GLY A 192 -52.82 -12.28 14.39
N TYR A 193 -52.07 -11.21 14.08
CA TYR A 193 -52.62 -9.99 13.46
C TYR A 193 -53.23 -10.28 12.08
N THR A 194 -52.52 -11.04 11.25
CA THR A 194 -53.00 -11.44 9.92
C THR A 194 -54.23 -12.34 10.01
N TYR A 195 -54.27 -13.30 10.94
CA TYR A 195 -55.47 -14.12 11.18
C TYR A 195 -56.66 -13.27 11.62
N LEU A 196 -56.45 -12.32 12.53
CA LEU A 196 -57.49 -11.40 12.98
C LEU A 196 -58.03 -10.57 11.81
N MET A 197 -57.16 -9.99 10.98
CA MET A 197 -57.57 -9.20 9.82
C MET A 197 -58.33 -10.04 8.79
N LEU A 198 -57.90 -11.27 8.50
CA LEU A 198 -58.64 -12.18 7.62
C LEU A 198 -60.02 -12.51 8.20
N GLY A 199 -60.12 -12.76 9.51
CA GLY A 199 -61.40 -12.96 10.19
C GLY A 199 -62.37 -11.80 10.00
N ILE A 200 -61.90 -10.56 10.21
CA ILE A 200 -62.67 -9.33 9.99
C ILE A 200 -63.09 -9.19 8.52
N LEU A 201 -62.17 -9.37 7.57
CA LEU A 201 -62.47 -9.25 6.15
C LEU A 201 -63.52 -10.27 5.68
N TYR A 202 -63.44 -11.51 6.16
CA TYR A 202 -64.45 -12.54 5.86
C TYR A 202 -65.79 -12.26 6.56
N GLN A 203 -65.79 -11.62 7.72
CA GLN A 203 -67.00 -11.16 8.39
C GLN A 203 -67.70 -10.04 7.60
N ASP A 204 -66.94 -9.06 7.09
CA ASP A 204 -67.47 -7.99 6.24
C ASP A 204 -68.03 -8.52 4.92
N LYS A 205 -67.41 -9.58 4.38
CA LYS A 205 -67.92 -10.33 3.24
C LYS A 205 -69.12 -11.23 3.59
N LYS A 206 -69.57 -11.25 4.84
CA LYS A 206 -70.64 -12.11 5.39
C LYS A 206 -70.37 -13.62 5.24
N ALA A 207 -69.11 -14.00 5.08
CA ALA A 207 -68.66 -15.40 5.01
C ALA A 207 -68.35 -15.93 6.42
N VAL A 208 -69.40 -16.14 7.21
CA VAL A 208 -69.34 -16.42 8.66
C VAL A 208 -68.49 -17.65 8.98
N GLU A 209 -68.57 -18.72 8.20
CA GLU A 209 -67.79 -19.96 8.43
C GLU A 209 -66.29 -19.72 8.29
N LYS A 210 -65.87 -18.96 7.27
CA LYS A 210 -64.46 -18.62 7.06
C LYS A 210 -63.97 -17.66 8.14
N ALA A 211 -64.78 -16.68 8.52
CA ALA A 211 -64.45 -15.76 9.60
C ALA A 211 -64.20 -16.52 10.92
N ALA A 212 -65.10 -17.44 11.28
CA ALA A 212 -64.95 -18.29 12.48
C ALA A 212 -63.69 -19.17 12.44
N TYR A 213 -63.33 -19.69 11.25
CA TYR A 213 -62.08 -20.44 11.08
C TYR A 213 -60.86 -19.57 11.38
N TYR A 214 -60.75 -18.38 10.78
CA TYR A 214 -59.58 -17.50 10.98
C TYR A 214 -59.51 -16.96 12.41
N PHE A 215 -60.64 -16.63 13.05
CA PHE A 215 -60.65 -16.23 14.47
C PHE A 215 -60.27 -17.35 15.44
N LYS A 216 -60.55 -18.61 15.09
CA LYS A 216 -60.15 -19.75 15.94
C LYS A 216 -58.66 -20.08 15.80
N LYS A 217 -58.07 -19.74 14.65
CA LYS A 217 -56.69 -20.10 14.30
C LYS A 217 -55.67 -19.01 14.66
N GLY A 218 -56.08 -17.74 14.68
CA GLY A 218 -55.30 -16.61 15.17
C GLY A 218 -55.29 -16.53 16.69
#